data_AF-A0A955Y8U8-F1
#
_entry.id   AF-A0A955Y8U8-F1
#
_cell.length_a   1.000
_cell.length_b   1.000
_cell.length_c   1.000
_cell.angle_alpha   90.00
_cell.angle_beta   90.00
_cell.angle_gamma   90.00
#
_symmetry.space_group_name_H-M   'P 1'
#
loop_
_entity.id
_entity.type
_entity.pdbx_description
1 polymer ?
#
loop_
_entity_poly.entity_id
_entity_poly.type
_entity_poly.pdbx_seq_one_letter_code
_entity_poly.pdbx_strand_id
1 'polypeptide(L)'
;DPFCSFDHPLTPEDPLDPTVLEENLGIAAMRYLGNHLPFDPDATADLSFFEYLRLLSNVQGDVAGRVVGGYSAVVRALAYQWWVRLRNPGAFLRRMEHRRRRMDALAISSGIERRVLDRLHKLRRPPVFVGLLQLVRSVMLGRLLSAILLPPILFSTFLVMTTVSLKVAMGTATFVLAAFVVLQLWLALGRDNVDPTETMVKTARRITRILDVPFVVFGHSHVPLARKLGQAGWYFNTGSWSGGSERNGAFTHLVLRRVDARVRAALCRWQSDESRELRAETMRLGTRRPVGQSTAY
;
A
#
# COMPACT_ATOMS: atom_id res chain seq x y z
N ASP A 1 -2.73 -1.51 3.64
CA ASP A 1 -2.55 -0.52 2.57
C ASP A 1 -3.43 -0.93 1.38
N PRO A 2 -4.32 -0.05 0.85
CA PRO A 2 -5.11 -0.32 -0.36
C PRO A 2 -4.27 -0.63 -1.61
N PHE A 3 -3.05 -0.10 -1.72
CA PHE A 3 -2.20 -0.23 -2.91
C PHE A 3 -1.60 -1.62 -3.08
N CYS A 4 -1.32 -2.29 -1.96
CA CYS A 4 -0.76 -3.65 -1.92
C CYS A 4 -1.76 -4.70 -1.39
N SER A 5 -3.06 -4.35 -1.32
CA SER A 5 -4.08 -5.29 -0.83
C SER A 5 -4.59 -6.20 -1.93
N PHE A 6 -5.17 -7.33 -1.52
CA PHE A 6 -5.96 -8.23 -2.37
C PHE A 6 -7.42 -8.18 -1.95
N ASP A 7 -8.34 -8.43 -2.89
CA ASP A 7 -9.74 -8.54 -2.50
C ASP A 7 -9.96 -9.81 -1.65
N HIS A 8 -9.21 -10.86 -1.91
CA HIS A 8 -9.25 -12.08 -1.12
C HIS A 8 -7.83 -12.54 -0.79
N PRO A 9 -7.24 -12.09 0.34
CA PRO A 9 -5.83 -12.38 0.67
C PRO A 9 -5.51 -13.87 0.84
N LEU A 10 -6.50 -14.67 1.24
CA LEU A 10 -6.35 -16.12 1.34
C LEU A 10 -6.52 -16.82 -0.01
N THR A 11 -6.95 -16.14 -1.06
CA THR A 11 -7.05 -16.67 -2.43
C THR A 11 -6.58 -15.58 -3.39
N PRO A 12 -5.29 -15.19 -3.33
CA PRO A 12 -4.76 -14.07 -4.10
C PRO A 12 -4.59 -14.41 -5.59
N GLU A 13 -4.97 -15.62 -6.01
CA GLU A 13 -4.87 -16.08 -7.39
C GLU A 13 -5.86 -15.35 -8.31
N ASP A 14 -5.50 -15.22 -9.60
CA ASP A 14 -6.37 -14.66 -10.63
C ASP A 14 -7.59 -15.58 -10.86
N PRO A 15 -8.81 -15.02 -10.97
CA PRO A 15 -10.03 -15.82 -11.08
C PRO A 15 -10.18 -16.60 -12.39
N LEU A 16 -9.44 -16.21 -13.44
CA LEU A 16 -9.42 -16.91 -14.73
C LEU A 16 -8.21 -17.84 -14.84
N ASP A 17 -7.08 -17.49 -14.22
CA ASP A 17 -5.87 -18.30 -14.20
C ASP A 17 -5.31 -18.47 -12.77
N PRO A 18 -5.58 -19.61 -12.10
CA PRO A 18 -5.14 -19.83 -10.72
C PRO A 18 -3.62 -19.99 -10.57
N THR A 19 -2.86 -20.04 -11.67
CA THR A 19 -1.39 -20.12 -11.63
C THR A 19 -0.73 -18.75 -11.44
N VAL A 20 -1.50 -17.67 -11.62
CA VAL A 20 -1.02 -16.29 -11.53
C VAL A 20 -1.68 -15.60 -10.33
N LEU A 21 -0.95 -14.69 -9.68
CA LEU A 21 -1.52 -13.82 -8.64
C LEU A 21 -2.27 -12.64 -9.28
N GLU A 22 -3.43 -12.30 -8.71
CA GLU A 22 -4.18 -11.10 -9.04
C GLU A 22 -3.26 -9.87 -8.93
N GLU A 23 -3.21 -9.06 -9.99
CA GLU A 23 -2.37 -7.87 -10.01
C GLU A 23 -3.01 -6.76 -9.18
N ASN A 24 -2.39 -6.43 -8.03
CA ASN A 24 -2.66 -5.19 -7.31
C ASN A 24 -1.73 -4.06 -7.80
N LEU A 25 -1.98 -2.81 -7.40
CA LEU A 25 -1.18 -1.67 -7.87
C LEU A 25 0.29 -1.83 -7.51
N GLY A 26 0.61 -2.29 -6.30
CA GLY A 26 1.99 -2.52 -5.87
C GLY A 26 2.72 -3.53 -6.74
N ILE A 27 2.10 -4.68 -7.02
CA ILE A 27 2.66 -5.73 -7.90
C ILE A 27 2.84 -5.20 -9.32
N ALA A 28 1.81 -4.57 -9.87
CA ALA A 28 1.87 -4.02 -11.23
C ALA A 28 2.94 -2.92 -11.34
N ALA A 29 3.00 -2.00 -10.37
CA ALA A 29 3.99 -0.94 -10.34
C ALA A 29 5.42 -1.51 -10.26
N MET A 30 5.68 -2.48 -9.37
CA MET A 30 7.00 -3.11 -9.31
C MET A 30 7.35 -3.85 -10.60
N ARG A 31 6.41 -4.64 -11.13
CA ARG A 31 6.62 -5.47 -12.33
C ARG A 31 6.90 -4.64 -13.57
N TYR A 32 6.09 -3.61 -13.82
CA TYR A 32 6.10 -2.86 -15.08
C TYR A 32 6.81 -1.52 -14.99
N LEU A 33 7.07 -0.98 -13.79
CA LEU A 33 7.76 0.29 -13.60
C LEU A 33 9.05 0.10 -12.81
N GLY A 34 8.98 -0.46 -11.60
CA GLY A 34 10.14 -0.62 -10.71
C GLY A 34 11.29 -1.39 -11.36
N ASN A 35 11.01 -2.53 -12.00
CA ASN A 35 12.02 -3.35 -12.67
C ASN A 35 12.69 -2.70 -13.89
N HIS A 36 12.12 -1.61 -14.41
CA HIS A 36 12.64 -0.92 -15.60
C HIS A 36 13.34 0.39 -15.27
N LEU A 37 13.40 0.76 -13.99
CA LEU A 37 14.02 1.98 -13.53
C LEU A 37 15.36 1.66 -12.86
N PRO A 38 16.41 2.45 -13.14
CA PRO A 38 17.75 2.21 -12.60
C PRO A 38 17.89 2.59 -11.11
N PHE A 39 16.79 2.83 -10.42
CA PHE A 39 16.77 3.34 -9.06
C PHE A 39 15.84 2.50 -8.18
N ASP A 40 16.18 2.43 -6.90
CA ASP A 40 15.39 1.73 -5.89
C ASP A 40 14.00 2.39 -5.77
N PRO A 41 12.90 1.67 -6.11
CA PRO A 41 11.55 2.21 -6.02
C PRO A 41 11.21 2.71 -4.62
N ASP A 42 11.72 2.05 -3.58
CA ASP A 42 11.48 2.43 -2.19
C ASP A 42 12.17 3.75 -1.84
N ALA A 43 13.35 4.02 -2.42
CA ALA A 43 14.04 5.30 -2.26
C ALA A 43 13.33 6.46 -2.98
N THR A 44 12.42 6.16 -3.91
CA THR A 44 11.69 7.18 -4.68
C THR A 44 10.31 7.54 -4.12
N ALA A 45 9.81 6.77 -3.15
CA ALA A 45 8.49 6.99 -2.55
C ALA A 45 8.36 8.37 -1.88
N ASP A 46 9.47 8.91 -1.36
CA ASP A 46 9.52 10.18 -0.63
C ASP A 46 10.01 11.37 -1.48
N LEU A 47 10.31 11.17 -2.77
CA LEU A 47 10.82 12.26 -3.60
C LEU A 47 9.75 13.33 -3.83
N SER A 48 10.14 14.58 -3.61
CA SER A 48 9.37 15.74 -4.04
C SER A 48 9.24 15.75 -5.57
N PHE A 49 8.24 16.50 -6.07
CA PHE A 49 8.03 16.65 -7.50
C PHE A 49 9.28 17.16 -8.24
N PHE A 50 10.02 18.09 -7.64
CA PHE A 50 11.25 18.63 -8.23
C PHE A 50 12.41 17.64 -8.19
N GLU A 51 12.52 16.82 -7.13
CA GLU A 51 13.52 15.76 -7.08
C GLU A 51 13.21 14.66 -8.10
N TYR A 52 11.92 14.35 -8.31
CA TYR A 52 11.49 13.43 -9.36
C TYR A 52 11.80 13.99 -10.76
N LEU A 53 11.55 15.28 -11.00
CA LEU A 53 11.94 15.93 -12.26
C LEU A 53 13.45 15.98 -12.46
N ARG A 54 14.23 16.22 -11.40
CA ARG A 54 15.70 16.21 -11.45
C ARG A 54 16.24 14.81 -11.70
N LEU A 55 15.62 13.80 -11.11
CA LEU A 55 15.90 12.39 -11.38
C LEU A 55 15.63 12.10 -12.87
N LEU A 56 14.48 12.52 -13.40
CA LEU A 56 14.15 12.35 -14.82
C LEU A 56 15.09 13.13 -15.75
N SER A 57 15.49 14.36 -15.41
CA SER A 57 16.38 15.17 -16.25
C SER A 57 17.80 14.61 -16.34
N ASN A 58 18.21 13.83 -15.34
CA ASN A 58 19.53 13.20 -15.29
C ASN A 58 19.56 11.85 -16.02
N VAL A 59 18.43 11.38 -16.56
CA VAL A 59 18.34 10.06 -17.17
C VAL A 59 18.17 10.19 -18.68
N GLN A 60 18.97 9.43 -19.43
CA GLN A 60 19.02 9.39 -20.89
C GLN A 60 17.63 9.19 -21.52
N GLY A 61 17.43 9.73 -22.74
CA GLY A 61 16.13 9.82 -23.43
C GLY A 61 15.29 8.53 -23.49
N ASP A 62 15.93 7.36 -23.50
CA ASP A 62 15.25 6.04 -23.51
C ASP A 62 14.45 5.76 -22.24
N VAL A 63 14.78 6.38 -21.09
CA VAL A 63 14.05 6.14 -19.84
C VAL A 63 12.70 6.81 -19.82
N ALA A 64 12.51 7.96 -20.46
CA ALA A 64 11.19 8.56 -20.58
C ALA A 64 10.21 7.61 -21.27
N GLY A 65 10.65 6.97 -22.37
CA GLY A 65 9.89 5.93 -23.06
C GLY A 65 9.59 4.72 -22.17
N ARG A 66 10.57 4.24 -21.39
CA ARG A 66 10.37 3.14 -20.43
C ARG A 66 9.40 3.49 -19.29
N VAL A 67 9.46 4.70 -18.75
CA VAL A 67 8.53 5.18 -17.71
C VAL A 67 7.10 5.23 -18.25
N VAL A 68 6.92 5.83 -19.43
CA VAL A 68 5.59 5.93 -20.07
C VAL A 68 5.06 4.55 -20.43
N GLY A 69 5.90 3.72 -21.06
CA GLY A 69 5.58 2.33 -21.40
C GLY A 69 5.21 1.51 -20.15
N GLY A 70 6.02 1.57 -19.11
CA GLY A 70 5.77 0.90 -17.83
C GLY A 70 4.48 1.34 -17.18
N TYR A 71 4.24 2.65 -17.11
CA TYR A 71 3.01 3.19 -16.54
C TYR A 71 1.77 2.78 -17.34
N SER A 72 1.85 2.82 -18.68
CA SER A 72 0.76 2.35 -19.54
C SER A 72 0.50 0.85 -19.35
N ALA A 73 1.53 0.04 -19.11
CA ALA A 73 1.38 -1.37 -18.77
C ALA A 73 0.69 -1.56 -17.40
N VAL A 74 1.05 -0.77 -16.37
CA VAL A 74 0.35 -0.75 -15.07
C VAL A 74 -1.14 -0.44 -15.26
N VAL A 75 -1.47 0.61 -16.02
CA VAL A 75 -2.87 1.00 -16.26
C VAL A 75 -3.62 -0.09 -17.01
N ARG A 76 -3.02 -0.68 -18.05
CA ARG A 76 -3.64 -1.80 -18.80
C ARG A 76 -3.87 -3.03 -17.93
N ALA A 77 -2.90 -3.40 -17.10
CA ALA A 77 -3.01 -4.47 -16.11
C ALA A 77 -4.22 -4.27 -15.17
N LEU A 78 -4.32 -3.09 -14.56
CA LEU A 78 -5.41 -2.79 -13.63
C LEU A 78 -6.77 -2.67 -14.34
N ALA A 79 -6.80 -2.11 -15.55
CA ALA A 79 -8.01 -2.04 -16.38
C ALA A 79 -8.47 -3.44 -16.83
N TYR A 80 -7.53 -4.33 -17.14
CA TYR A 80 -7.83 -5.73 -17.45
C TYR A 80 -8.46 -6.44 -16.25
N GLN A 81 -7.88 -6.30 -15.04
CA GLN A 81 -8.45 -6.86 -13.81
C GLN A 81 -9.87 -6.35 -13.54
N TRP A 82 -10.09 -5.04 -13.70
CA TRP A 82 -11.42 -4.44 -13.58
C TRP A 82 -12.40 -4.98 -14.64
N TRP A 83 -11.96 -5.14 -15.89
CA TRP A 83 -12.78 -5.67 -16.96
C TRP A 83 -13.14 -7.15 -16.77
N VAL A 84 -12.17 -7.98 -16.35
CA VAL A 84 -12.38 -9.38 -15.98
C VAL A 84 -13.44 -9.49 -14.88
N ARG A 85 -13.38 -8.59 -13.89
CA ARG A 85 -14.38 -8.49 -12.83
C ARG A 85 -15.79 -8.23 -13.31
N LEU A 86 -15.95 -7.32 -14.27
CA LEU A 86 -17.25 -7.02 -14.83
C LEU A 86 -17.80 -8.16 -15.71
N ARG A 87 -16.93 -8.81 -16.50
CA ARG A 87 -17.38 -9.81 -17.48
C ARG A 87 -17.51 -11.24 -16.95
N ASN A 88 -16.88 -11.57 -15.82
CA ASN A 88 -16.83 -12.95 -15.31
C ASN A 88 -17.38 -13.10 -13.89
N PRO A 89 -18.62 -12.67 -13.60
CA PRO A 89 -19.17 -12.71 -12.24
C PRO A 89 -19.15 -14.11 -11.62
N GLY A 90 -19.33 -15.16 -12.44
CA GLY A 90 -19.26 -16.55 -11.98
C GLY A 90 -17.89 -16.95 -11.45
N ALA A 91 -16.79 -16.43 -12.02
CA ALA A 91 -15.45 -16.69 -11.51
C ALA A 91 -15.22 -16.06 -10.13
N PHE A 92 -15.78 -14.87 -9.90
CA PHE A 92 -15.75 -14.21 -8.58
C PHE A 92 -16.58 -14.95 -7.55
N LEU A 93 -17.76 -15.45 -7.91
CA LEU A 93 -18.57 -16.29 -7.00
C LEU A 93 -17.82 -17.56 -6.59
N ARG A 94 -17.17 -18.25 -7.55
CA ARG A 94 -16.32 -19.41 -7.24
C ARG A 94 -15.16 -19.05 -6.32
N ARG A 95 -14.50 -17.92 -6.54
CA ARG A 95 -13.42 -17.42 -5.69
C ARG A 95 -13.90 -17.10 -4.27
N MET A 96 -15.08 -16.51 -4.12
CA MET A 96 -15.69 -16.26 -2.82
C MET A 96 -15.96 -17.55 -2.05
N GLU A 97 -16.45 -18.59 -2.74
CA GLU A 97 -16.67 -19.91 -2.15
C GLU A 97 -15.33 -20.58 -1.77
N HIS A 98 -14.32 -20.53 -2.63
CA HIS A 98 -12.99 -21.04 -2.31
C HIS A 98 -12.37 -20.32 -1.11
N ARG A 99 -12.49 -18.99 -1.04
CA ARG A 99 -12.11 -18.20 0.12
C ARG A 99 -12.84 -18.65 1.38
N ARG A 100 -14.15 -18.93 1.30
CA ARG A 100 -14.93 -19.39 2.44
C ARG A 100 -14.35 -20.69 3.00
N ARG A 101 -14.03 -21.66 2.13
CA ARG A 101 -13.39 -22.93 2.50
C ARG A 101 -12.01 -22.73 3.12
N ARG A 102 -11.16 -21.85 2.56
CA ARG A 102 -9.83 -21.56 3.12
C ARG A 102 -9.91 -20.86 4.48
N MET A 103 -10.91 -20.00 4.69
CA MET A 103 -11.18 -19.41 6.00
C MET A 103 -11.63 -20.45 7.03
N ASP A 104 -12.46 -21.43 6.64
CA ASP A 104 -12.86 -22.53 7.52
C ASP A 104 -11.68 -23.44 7.85
N ALA A 105 -10.87 -23.80 6.85
CA ALA A 105 -9.65 -24.57 7.05
C ALA A 105 -8.66 -23.84 7.99
N LEU A 106 -8.50 -22.53 7.81
CA LEU A 106 -7.66 -21.71 8.68
C LEU A 106 -8.19 -21.74 10.12
N ALA A 107 -9.50 -21.53 10.32
CA ALA A 107 -10.15 -21.57 11.63
C ALA A 107 -9.86 -22.88 12.36
N ILE A 108 -10.00 -24.00 11.67
CA ILE A 108 -9.73 -25.34 12.21
C ILE A 108 -8.24 -25.47 12.54
N SER A 109 -7.35 -25.17 11.59
CA SER A 109 -5.90 -25.37 11.77
C SER A 109 -5.28 -24.49 12.85
N SER A 110 -5.79 -23.28 13.05
CA SER A 110 -5.27 -22.34 14.05
C SER A 110 -5.99 -22.42 15.39
N GLY A 111 -7.07 -23.21 15.49
CA GLY A 111 -7.95 -23.23 16.66
C GLY A 111 -8.62 -21.89 16.95
N ILE A 112 -8.78 -21.04 15.93
CA ILE A 112 -9.38 -19.69 16.08
C ILE A 112 -10.81 -19.77 15.55
N GLU A 113 -11.77 -19.28 16.33
CA GLU A 113 -13.17 -19.25 15.92
C GLU A 113 -13.36 -18.48 14.59
N ARG A 114 -14.19 -19.01 13.69
CA ARG A 114 -14.49 -18.40 12.39
C ARG A 114 -14.91 -16.92 12.51
N ARG A 115 -15.70 -16.57 13.53
CA ARG A 115 -16.14 -15.19 13.80
C ARG A 115 -14.98 -14.26 14.13
N VAL A 116 -13.95 -14.75 14.83
CA VAL A 116 -12.73 -13.97 15.14
C VAL A 116 -11.95 -13.71 13.84
N LEU A 117 -11.79 -14.72 12.99
CA LEU A 117 -11.13 -14.54 11.69
C LEU A 117 -11.91 -13.57 10.78
N ASP A 118 -13.24 -13.63 10.77
CA ASP A 118 -14.06 -12.68 9.99
C ASP A 118 -13.90 -11.23 10.51
N ARG A 119 -13.76 -11.04 11.83
CA ARG A 119 -13.45 -9.73 12.42
C ARG A 119 -12.05 -9.24 12.03
N LEU A 120 -11.05 -10.12 12.00
CA LEU A 120 -9.71 -9.78 11.51
C LEU A 120 -9.73 -9.43 10.02
N HIS A 121 -10.44 -10.20 9.20
CA HIS A 121 -10.58 -9.94 7.77
C HIS A 121 -11.18 -8.56 7.48
N LYS A 122 -12.13 -8.10 8.31
CA LYS A 122 -12.74 -6.76 8.20
C LYS A 122 -11.77 -5.61 8.51
N LEU A 123 -10.59 -5.88 9.10
CA LEU A 123 -9.57 -4.84 9.29
C LEU A 123 -8.85 -4.47 7.99
N ARG A 124 -8.95 -5.30 6.95
CA ARG A 124 -8.36 -5.00 5.65
C ARG A 124 -9.02 -3.78 5.02
N ARG A 125 -8.26 -3.07 4.19
CA ARG A 125 -8.83 -2.09 3.27
C ARG A 125 -9.04 -2.74 1.91
N PRO A 126 -10.12 -2.41 1.19
CA PRO A 126 -10.31 -2.91 -0.17
C PRO A 126 -9.17 -2.40 -1.07
N PRO A 127 -8.77 -3.16 -2.09
CA PRO A 127 -7.77 -2.71 -3.03
C PRO A 127 -8.30 -1.60 -3.94
N VAL A 128 -7.38 -0.79 -4.46
CA VAL A 128 -7.76 0.47 -5.14
C VAL A 128 -8.49 0.26 -6.46
N PHE A 129 -8.29 -0.89 -7.11
CA PHE A 129 -8.93 -1.22 -8.38
C PHE A 129 -10.41 -1.62 -8.24
N VAL A 130 -10.95 -1.77 -7.02
CA VAL A 130 -12.38 -2.07 -6.82
C VAL A 130 -13.26 -0.90 -7.27
N GLY A 131 -12.76 0.33 -7.19
CA GLY A 131 -13.46 1.53 -7.65
C GLY A 131 -12.71 2.23 -8.78
N LEU A 132 -13.33 2.42 -9.94
CA LEU A 132 -12.73 3.14 -11.08
C LEU A 132 -12.27 4.54 -10.70
N LEU A 133 -13.10 5.27 -9.93
CA LEU A 133 -12.76 6.59 -9.43
C LEU A 133 -11.56 6.56 -8.48
N GLN A 134 -11.46 5.54 -7.64
CA GLN A 134 -10.34 5.37 -6.72
C GLN A 134 -9.06 5.04 -7.50
N LEU A 135 -9.15 4.14 -8.49
CA LEU A 135 -8.08 3.84 -9.42
C LEU A 135 -7.53 5.14 -10.05
N VAL A 136 -8.39 5.95 -10.69
CA VAL A 136 -8.00 7.23 -11.31
C VAL A 136 -7.31 8.19 -10.33
N ARG A 137 -7.79 8.29 -9.08
CA ARG A 137 -7.18 9.13 -8.03
C ARG A 137 -5.83 8.60 -7.54
N SER A 138 -5.67 7.28 -7.53
CA SER A 138 -4.61 6.55 -6.84
C SER A 138 -3.36 6.31 -7.69
N VAL A 139 -3.53 6.00 -8.97
CA VAL A 139 -2.39 6.03 -9.88
C VAL A 139 -1.99 7.50 -10.01
N MET A 140 -0.71 7.81 -10.22
CA MET A 140 -0.24 9.19 -10.47
C MET A 140 -0.82 9.81 -11.76
N LEU A 141 -1.99 9.34 -12.21
CA LEU A 141 -2.64 9.64 -13.47
C LEU A 141 -2.99 11.12 -13.49
N GLY A 142 -3.34 11.71 -12.34
CA GLY A 142 -3.42 13.17 -12.24
C GLY A 142 -2.12 13.89 -12.65
N ARG A 143 -0.94 13.40 -12.22
CA ARG A 143 0.35 14.01 -12.60
C ARG A 143 0.74 13.68 -14.04
N LEU A 144 0.46 12.47 -14.53
CA LEU A 144 0.74 12.09 -15.91
C LEU A 144 -0.20 12.82 -16.89
N LEU A 145 -1.50 12.85 -16.60
CA LEU A 145 -2.49 13.65 -17.33
C LEU A 145 -2.11 15.12 -17.27
N SER A 146 -1.60 15.62 -16.16
CA SER A 146 -1.06 16.99 -16.10
C SER A 146 0.10 17.19 -17.06
N ALA A 147 1.08 16.28 -17.05
CA ALA A 147 2.23 16.36 -17.95
C ALA A 147 1.83 16.25 -19.44
N ILE A 148 0.78 15.47 -19.76
CA ILE A 148 0.29 15.26 -21.13
C ILE A 148 -0.66 16.37 -21.59
N LEU A 149 -1.58 16.83 -20.74
CA LEU A 149 -2.63 17.79 -21.09
C LEU A 149 -2.18 19.24 -20.97
N LEU A 150 -1.24 19.56 -20.07
CA LEU A 150 -0.80 20.93 -19.86
C LEU A 150 -0.12 21.54 -21.11
N PRO A 151 0.81 20.85 -21.81
CA PRO A 151 1.42 21.41 -23.03
C PRO A 151 0.41 21.76 -24.14
N PRO A 152 -0.54 20.88 -24.55
CA PRO A 152 -1.53 21.24 -25.57
C PRO A 152 -2.51 22.31 -25.07
N ILE A 153 -2.85 22.34 -23.78
CA ILE A 153 -3.63 23.44 -23.18
C ILE A 153 -2.90 24.78 -23.34
N LEU A 154 -1.62 24.84 -22.97
CA LEU A 154 -0.82 26.06 -23.09
C LEU A 154 -0.64 26.46 -24.56
N PHE A 155 -0.40 25.49 -25.44
CA PHE A 155 -0.26 25.72 -26.88
C PHE A 155 -1.56 26.22 -27.52
N SER A 156 -2.70 25.61 -27.20
CA SER A 156 -4.01 26.06 -27.69
C SER A 156 -4.36 27.46 -27.19
N THR A 157 -4.03 27.76 -25.93
CA THR A 157 -4.19 29.09 -25.34
C THR A 157 -3.32 30.12 -26.05
N PHE A 158 -2.06 29.77 -26.33
CA PHE A 158 -1.15 30.60 -27.12
C PHE A 158 -1.70 30.87 -28.53
N LEU A 159 -2.20 29.86 -29.25
CA LEU A 159 -2.82 30.03 -30.57
C LEU A 159 -4.06 30.94 -30.51
N VAL A 160 -4.91 30.77 -29.50
CA VAL A 160 -6.08 31.65 -29.29
C VAL A 160 -5.63 33.10 -29.06
N MET A 161 -4.57 33.33 -28.25
CA MET A 161 -4.00 34.67 -28.04
C MET A 161 -3.54 35.36 -29.32
N THR A 162 -3.20 34.62 -30.38
CA THR A 162 -2.81 35.21 -31.68
C THR A 162 -3.99 35.55 -32.60
N THR A 163 -5.18 35.02 -32.33
CA THR A 163 -6.33 35.07 -33.26
C THR A 163 -7.52 35.85 -32.73
N VAL A 164 -7.66 36.00 -31.41
CA VAL A 164 -8.78 36.72 -30.78
C VAL A 164 -8.31 37.95 -30.01
N SER A 165 -9.24 38.83 -29.66
CA SER A 165 -8.92 40.00 -28.83
C SER A 165 -8.27 39.57 -27.50
N LEU A 166 -7.29 40.35 -27.03
CA LEU A 166 -6.54 40.06 -25.81
C LEU A 166 -7.45 39.74 -24.60
N LYS A 167 -8.58 40.45 -24.48
CA LYS A 167 -9.56 40.23 -23.40
C LYS A 167 -10.19 38.83 -23.43
N VAL A 168 -10.59 38.37 -24.62
CA VAL A 168 -11.16 37.02 -24.79
C VAL A 168 -10.10 35.96 -24.53
N ALA A 169 -8.89 36.15 -25.05
CA ALA A 169 -7.81 35.19 -24.86
C ALA A 169 -7.39 35.07 -23.39
N MET A 170 -7.27 36.19 -22.67
CA MET A 170 -7.00 36.19 -21.22
C MET A 170 -8.13 35.53 -20.43
N GLY A 171 -9.39 35.76 -20.81
CA GLY A 171 -10.55 35.09 -20.19
C GLY A 171 -10.50 33.58 -20.36
N THR A 172 -10.27 33.09 -21.58
CA THR A 172 -10.13 31.66 -21.88
C THR A 172 -8.95 31.02 -21.15
N ALA A 173 -7.78 31.66 -21.17
CA ALA A 173 -6.59 31.19 -20.46
C ALA A 173 -6.85 31.03 -18.97
N THR A 174 -7.47 32.04 -18.36
CA THR A 174 -7.80 32.06 -16.93
C THR A 174 -8.79 30.95 -16.59
N PHE A 175 -9.84 30.77 -17.40
CA PHE A 175 -10.83 29.72 -17.20
C PHE A 175 -10.22 28.32 -17.28
N VAL A 176 -9.40 28.06 -18.31
CA VAL A 176 -8.76 26.75 -18.48
C VAL A 176 -7.78 26.45 -17.34
N LEU A 177 -6.99 27.44 -16.93
CA LEU A 177 -6.09 27.29 -15.78
C LEU A 177 -6.87 27.03 -14.48
N ALA A 178 -7.96 27.76 -14.24
CA ALA A 178 -8.81 27.57 -13.08
C ALA A 178 -9.44 26.16 -13.07
N ALA A 179 -9.99 25.71 -14.20
CA ALA A 179 -10.55 24.37 -14.35
C ALA A 179 -9.50 23.28 -14.10
N PHE A 180 -8.29 23.47 -14.63
CA PHE A 180 -7.17 22.57 -14.39
C PHE A 180 -6.77 22.51 -12.91
N VAL A 181 -6.64 23.67 -12.24
CA VAL A 181 -6.33 23.72 -10.80
C VAL A 181 -7.42 23.04 -9.97
N VAL A 182 -8.70 23.28 -10.28
CA VAL A 182 -9.83 22.64 -9.60
C VAL A 182 -9.79 21.12 -9.77
N LEU A 183 -9.53 20.62 -11.00
CA LEU A 183 -9.38 19.19 -11.26
C LEU A 183 -8.23 18.60 -10.44
N GLN A 184 -7.08 19.28 -10.40
CA GLN A 184 -5.91 18.83 -9.65
C GLN A 184 -6.16 18.81 -8.14
N LEU A 185 -6.85 19.83 -7.62
CA LEU A 185 -7.25 19.89 -6.22
C LEU A 185 -8.24 18.76 -5.89
N TRP A 186 -9.24 18.53 -6.74
CA TRP A 186 -10.20 17.45 -6.56
C TRP A 186 -9.53 16.06 -6.57
N LEU A 187 -8.57 15.84 -7.47
CA LEU A 187 -7.77 14.62 -7.51
C LEU A 187 -6.88 14.49 -6.26
N ALA A 188 -6.29 15.59 -5.77
CA ALA A 188 -5.46 15.60 -4.57
C ALA A 188 -6.26 15.34 -3.29
N LEU A 189 -7.42 15.99 -3.13
CA LEU A 189 -8.34 15.80 -2.00
C LEU A 189 -8.93 14.39 -1.97
N GLY A 190 -9.08 13.75 -3.12
CA GLY A 190 -9.54 12.37 -3.23
C GLY A 190 -8.48 11.31 -2.90
N ARG A 191 -7.23 11.70 -2.66
CA ARG A 191 -6.17 10.77 -2.24
C ARG A 191 -6.26 10.56 -0.74
N ASP A 192 -6.40 9.31 -0.34
CA ASP A 192 -6.15 8.87 1.03
C ASP A 192 -4.66 9.08 1.33
N ASN A 193 -4.27 10.28 1.75
CA ASN A 193 -2.92 10.54 2.28
C ASN A 193 -2.87 10.01 3.71
N VAL A 194 -2.79 8.69 3.80
CA VAL A 194 -2.86 7.97 5.06
C VAL A 194 -1.46 7.55 5.38
N ASP A 195 -0.87 8.17 6.41
CA ASP A 195 0.40 7.70 6.98
C ASP A 195 0.27 6.18 7.25
N PRO A 196 1.05 5.35 6.52
CA PRO A 196 1.02 3.91 6.67
C PRO A 196 1.28 3.52 8.13
N THR A 197 2.19 4.21 8.80
CA THR A 197 2.61 3.95 10.17
C THR A 197 1.44 4.10 11.15
N GLU A 198 0.76 5.24 11.13
CA GLU A 198 -0.41 5.49 11.99
C GLU A 198 -1.55 4.50 11.73
N THR A 199 -1.79 4.15 10.46
CA THR A 199 -2.82 3.16 10.12
C THR A 199 -2.46 1.78 10.62
N MET A 200 -1.21 1.36 10.48
CA MET A 200 -0.74 0.09 11.00
C MET A 200 -0.86 0.04 12.52
N VAL A 201 -0.52 1.11 13.23
CA VAL A 201 -0.66 1.20 14.70
C VAL A 201 -2.12 1.10 15.13
N LYS A 202 -3.03 1.80 14.44
CA LYS A 202 -4.49 1.69 14.69
C LYS A 202 -5.00 0.28 14.44
N THR A 203 -4.53 -0.38 13.37
CA THR A 203 -4.87 -1.77 13.05
C THR A 203 -4.32 -2.74 14.08
N ALA A 204 -3.06 -2.61 14.49
CA ALA A 204 -2.44 -3.44 15.51
C ALA A 204 -3.19 -3.33 16.85
N ARG A 205 -3.63 -2.13 17.24
CA ARG A 205 -4.49 -1.93 18.42
C ARG A 205 -5.84 -2.63 18.32
N ARG A 206 -6.40 -2.79 17.11
CA ARG A 206 -7.63 -3.56 16.91
C ARG A 206 -7.36 -5.06 16.96
N ILE A 207 -6.25 -5.51 16.38
CA ILE A 207 -5.82 -6.91 16.43
C ILE A 207 -5.60 -7.35 17.89
N THR A 208 -4.90 -6.56 18.71
CA THR A 208 -4.69 -6.91 20.12
C THR A 208 -6.01 -7.09 20.87
N ARG A 209 -7.05 -6.31 20.57
CA ARG A 209 -8.36 -6.49 21.21
C ARG A 209 -9.15 -7.69 20.69
N ILE A 210 -8.97 -8.04 19.41
CA ILE A 210 -9.69 -9.16 18.79
C ILE A 210 -9.10 -10.51 19.23
N LEU A 211 -7.77 -10.60 19.28
CA LEU A 211 -7.03 -11.84 19.59
C LEU A 211 -6.54 -11.91 21.03
N ASP A 212 -6.62 -10.81 21.78
CA ASP A 212 -6.13 -10.69 23.15
C ASP A 212 -4.64 -11.07 23.32
N VAL A 213 -3.81 -10.63 22.37
CA VAL A 213 -2.38 -10.94 22.31
C VAL A 213 -1.52 -9.81 22.89
N PRO A 214 -0.40 -10.14 23.60
CA PRO A 214 0.48 -9.13 24.18
C PRO A 214 1.34 -8.39 23.13
N PHE A 215 1.61 -9.06 22.00
CA PHE A 215 2.46 -8.58 20.93
C PHE A 215 1.77 -8.75 19.59
N VAL A 216 1.83 -7.72 18.75
CA VAL A 216 1.43 -7.77 17.35
C VAL A 216 2.63 -7.36 16.51
N VAL A 217 2.96 -8.19 15.52
CA VAL A 217 4.15 -8.00 14.69
C VAL A 217 3.73 -8.11 13.23
N PHE A 218 3.96 -7.06 12.45
CA PHE A 218 3.87 -7.09 10.99
C PHE A 218 4.60 -5.89 10.39
N GLY A 219 5.16 -6.08 9.20
CA GLY A 219 5.79 -5.03 8.40
C GLY A 219 4.83 -4.39 7.41
N HIS A 220 5.34 -3.45 6.61
CA HIS A 220 4.77 -2.91 5.36
C HIS A 220 5.42 -1.55 5.05
N SER A 221 5.54 -0.68 6.05
CA SER A 221 6.04 0.69 5.85
C SER A 221 7.56 0.81 5.69
N HIS A 222 8.30 -0.30 5.80
CA HIS A 222 9.77 -0.37 5.79
C HIS A 222 10.48 0.41 6.91
N VAL A 223 9.73 1.17 7.73
CA VAL A 223 10.24 1.91 8.89
C VAL A 223 10.15 1.06 10.16
N PRO A 224 11.27 0.70 10.80
CA PRO A 224 11.26 -0.04 12.05
C PRO A 224 10.59 0.77 13.15
N LEU A 225 9.70 0.12 13.91
CA LEU A 225 8.91 0.79 14.93
C LEU A 225 8.56 -0.17 16.06
N ALA A 226 8.78 0.25 17.30
CA ALA A 226 8.24 -0.39 18.48
C ALA A 226 7.34 0.60 19.22
N ARG A 227 6.05 0.28 19.36
CA ARG A 227 5.04 1.20 19.91
C ARG A 227 4.10 0.52 20.89
N LYS A 228 3.92 1.12 22.06
CA LYS A 228 2.94 0.69 23.06
C LYS A 228 1.52 0.99 22.58
N LEU A 229 0.61 0.03 22.72
CA LEU A 229 -0.78 0.15 22.31
C LEU A 229 -1.70 0.42 23.52
N GLY A 230 -1.27 1.30 24.43
CA GLY A 230 -1.97 1.55 25.70
C GLY A 230 -1.81 0.37 26.68
N GLN A 231 -2.92 -0.06 27.31
CA GLN A 231 -2.95 -1.28 28.14
C GLN A 231 -3.10 -2.57 27.32
N ALA A 232 -3.25 -2.47 26.00
CA ALA A 232 -3.64 -3.59 25.13
C ALA A 232 -2.48 -4.42 24.59
N GLY A 233 -1.21 -4.01 24.79
CA GLY A 233 -0.05 -4.73 24.27
C GLY A 233 0.97 -3.82 23.57
N TRP A 234 1.84 -4.43 22.77
CA TRP A 234 2.84 -3.76 21.95
C TRP A 234 2.68 -4.11 20.48
N TYR A 235 3.01 -3.14 19.63
CA TYR A 235 3.13 -3.31 18.19
C TYR A 235 4.59 -3.15 17.76
N PHE A 236 5.05 -4.08 16.93
CA PHE A 236 6.37 -4.05 16.31
C PHE A 236 6.26 -4.10 14.79
N ASN A 237 6.89 -3.13 14.12
CA ASN A 237 7.25 -3.17 12.71
C ASN A 237 8.75 -3.46 12.63
N THR A 238 9.12 -4.53 11.94
CA THR A 238 10.50 -4.96 11.76
C THR A 238 11.24 -4.20 10.66
N GLY A 239 10.63 -3.19 10.05
CA GLY A 239 11.26 -2.40 8.99
C GLY A 239 11.50 -3.21 7.71
N SER A 240 12.56 -2.86 6.98
CA SER A 240 13.01 -3.57 5.78
C SER A 240 14.36 -4.28 6.01
N TRP A 241 14.56 -5.36 5.25
CA TRP A 241 15.85 -6.02 5.09
C TRP A 241 16.69 -5.44 3.95
N SER A 242 16.09 -4.67 3.03
CA SER A 242 16.83 -4.00 1.96
C SER A 242 17.66 -2.84 2.52
N GLY A 243 18.95 -2.79 2.15
CA GLY A 243 19.94 -1.79 2.57
C GLY A 243 19.71 -0.38 2.02
N GLY A 244 18.48 -0.05 1.60
CA GLY A 244 18.10 1.21 0.96
C GLY A 244 18.13 2.37 1.96
N SER A 245 19.33 2.88 2.21
CA SER A 245 19.71 3.97 3.10
C SER A 245 19.76 3.66 4.61
N GLU A 246 20.84 4.10 5.26
CA GLU A 246 21.01 4.09 6.72
C GLU A 246 19.86 4.81 7.46
N ARG A 247 19.14 5.70 6.77
CA ARG A 247 17.97 6.45 7.29
C ARG A 247 16.74 5.57 7.53
N ASN A 248 16.56 4.47 6.79
CA ASN A 248 15.35 3.65 6.84
C ASN A 248 15.46 2.42 7.76
N GLY A 249 16.62 2.20 8.39
CA GLY A 249 16.78 1.14 9.37
C GLY A 249 16.74 -0.28 8.78
N ALA A 250 17.59 -0.51 7.78
CA ALA A 250 17.86 -1.82 7.21
C ALA A 250 18.29 -2.84 8.27
N PHE A 251 18.06 -4.13 7.98
CA PHE A 251 18.43 -5.30 8.79
C PHE A 251 17.86 -5.27 10.22
N THR A 252 16.67 -4.71 10.38
CA THR A 252 15.96 -4.73 11.65
C THR A 252 15.17 -6.02 11.85
N HIS A 253 15.09 -6.49 13.09
CA HIS A 253 14.47 -7.76 13.45
C HIS A 253 13.95 -7.71 14.89
N LEU A 254 12.96 -8.56 15.20
CA LEU A 254 12.41 -8.68 16.54
C LEU A 254 12.97 -9.92 17.23
N VAL A 255 13.52 -9.73 18.43
CA VAL A 255 14.00 -10.79 19.30
C VAL A 255 13.02 -10.95 20.45
N LEU A 256 12.40 -12.12 20.56
CA LEU A 256 11.57 -12.51 21.70
C LEU A 256 12.35 -13.49 22.58
N ARG A 257 12.62 -13.12 23.83
CA ARG A 257 13.29 -13.97 24.83
C ARG A 257 12.38 -14.23 26.00
N ARG A 258 12.22 -15.50 26.37
CA ARG A 258 11.59 -15.85 27.64
C ARG A 258 12.59 -15.64 28.77
N VAL A 259 12.19 -14.86 29.78
CA VAL A 259 12.96 -14.61 31.01
C VAL A 259 12.02 -14.95 32.16
N ASP A 260 12.22 -16.11 32.77
CA ASP A 260 11.32 -16.70 33.77
C ASP A 260 9.87 -16.85 33.25
N ALA A 261 8.90 -16.24 33.95
CA ALA A 261 7.49 -16.13 33.58
C ALA A 261 7.19 -14.88 32.71
N ARG A 262 8.22 -14.24 32.13
CA ARG A 262 8.08 -13.04 31.30
C ARG A 262 8.58 -13.29 29.89
N VAL A 263 8.10 -12.51 28.94
CA VAL A 263 8.68 -12.39 27.60
C VAL A 263 9.21 -10.98 27.43
N ARG A 264 10.51 -10.90 27.14
CA ARG A 264 11.17 -9.69 26.68
C ARG A 264 11.12 -9.65 25.16
N ALA A 265 10.56 -8.58 24.62
CA ALA A 265 10.53 -8.28 23.20
C ALA A 265 11.48 -7.12 22.91
N ALA A 266 12.45 -7.33 22.04
CA ALA A 266 13.48 -6.37 21.68
C ALA A 266 13.51 -6.18 20.16
N LEU A 267 13.22 -4.97 19.68
CA LEU A 267 13.49 -4.59 18.30
C LEU A 267 14.98 -4.28 18.18
N CYS A 268 15.66 -5.01 17.32
CA CYS A 268 17.10 -4.94 17.12
C CYS A 268 17.44 -4.60 15.67
N ARG A 269 18.70 -4.23 15.44
CA ARG A 269 19.30 -3.98 14.13
C ARG A 269 20.60 -4.73 14.02
N TRP A 270 20.83 -5.40 12.91
CA TRP A 270 22.15 -5.96 12.60
C TRP A 270 23.11 -4.84 12.18
N GLN A 271 24.24 -4.71 12.84
CA GLN A 271 25.32 -3.77 12.52
C GLN A 271 26.66 -4.45 12.76
N SER A 272 27.57 -4.42 11.79
CA SER A 272 28.97 -4.88 11.97
C SER A 272 29.08 -6.22 12.69
N ASP A 273 28.39 -7.24 12.16
CA ASP A 273 28.34 -8.62 12.66
C ASP A 273 27.66 -8.85 14.02
N GLU A 274 27.04 -7.82 14.60
CA GLU A 274 26.30 -7.94 15.86
C GLU A 274 24.86 -7.43 15.77
N SER A 275 23.99 -8.02 16.60
CA SER A 275 22.62 -7.54 16.79
C SER A 275 22.58 -6.50 17.91
N ARG A 276 22.31 -5.24 17.55
CA ARG A 276 22.17 -4.14 18.50
C ARG A 276 20.71 -3.84 18.79
N GLU A 277 20.38 -3.71 20.07
CA GLU A 277 19.03 -3.37 20.51
C GLU A 277 18.71 -1.90 20.16
N LEU A 278 17.61 -1.67 19.45
CA LEU A 278 17.07 -0.32 19.21
C LEU A 278 16.08 0.06 20.31
N ARG A 279 15.25 -0.91 20.74
CA ARG A 279 14.26 -0.75 21.81
C ARG A 279 13.82 -2.10 22.36
N ALA A 280 13.82 -2.30 23.68
CA ALA A 280 13.22 -3.48 24.31
C ALA A 280 12.20 -3.17 25.40
N GLU A 281 11.33 -4.15 25.59
CA GLU A 281 10.22 -4.12 26.53
C GLU A 281 10.02 -5.50 27.13
N THR A 282 9.71 -5.56 28.43
CA THR A 282 9.48 -6.84 29.13
C THR A 282 8.04 -6.90 29.64
N MET A 283 7.31 -7.95 29.26
CA MET A 283 5.95 -8.21 29.74
C MET A 283 5.87 -9.53 30.49
N ARG A 284 5.13 -9.56 31.60
CA ARG A 284 4.77 -10.82 32.27
C ARG A 284 3.81 -11.61 31.36
N LEU A 285 4.07 -12.90 31.18
CA LEU A 285 3.08 -13.82 30.60
C LEU A 285 2.09 -14.19 31.73
N GLY A 286 0.87 -13.65 31.68
CA GLY A 286 -0.24 -13.97 32.59
C GLY A 286 -1.27 -12.84 32.56
N THR A 287 -2.59 -13.05 32.54
CA THR A 287 -3.49 -14.18 32.83
C THR A 287 -4.66 -14.17 31.82
N ARG A 288 -4.40 -13.86 30.56
CA ARG A 288 -5.47 -13.68 29.59
C ARG A 288 -5.84 -15.02 28.94
N ARG A 289 -7.12 -15.42 29.08
CA ARG A 289 -7.64 -16.68 28.54
C ARG A 289 -7.41 -16.70 27.02
N PRO A 290 -6.94 -17.81 26.44
CA PRO A 290 -6.86 -17.94 24.99
C PRO A 290 -8.24 -17.71 24.37
N VAL A 291 -8.31 -16.79 23.40
CA VAL A 291 -9.51 -16.53 22.60
C VAL A 291 -9.84 -17.79 21.82
N GLY A 292 -10.81 -18.58 22.28
CA GLY A 292 -11.23 -19.83 21.63
C GLY A 292 -11.63 -20.96 22.57
N GLN A 293 -11.32 -20.89 23.87
CA GLN A 293 -11.91 -21.83 24.84
C GLN A 293 -13.31 -21.35 25.23
N SER A 294 -14.29 -21.61 24.36
CA SER A 294 -15.68 -21.73 24.79
C SER A 294 -15.72 -22.93 25.73
N THR A 295 -15.99 -22.69 27.01
CA THR A 295 -16.50 -23.74 27.89
C THR A 295 -17.85 -24.16 27.32
N ALA A 296 -17.86 -25.26 26.59
CA ALA A 296 -19.08 -26.05 26.42
C ALA A 296 -19.44 -26.59 27.81
N TYR A 297 -20.47 -26.00 28.41
CA TYR A 297 -21.33 -26.61 29.41
C TYR A 297 -22.76 -26.47 28.89
#